data_AF-A0A8B9MPP5-F1
#
_entry.id   AF-A0A8B9MPP5-F1
#
_cell.length_a   1.000
_cell.length_b   1.000
_cell.length_c   1.000
_cell.angle_alpha   90.00
_cell.angle_beta   90.00
_cell.angle_gamma   90.00
#
_symmetry.space_group_name_H-M   'P 1'
#
loop_
_entity.id
_entity.type
_entity.pdbx_description
1 polymer ?
#
loop_
_entity_poly.entity_id
_entity_poly.type
_entity_poly.pdbx_seq_one_letter_code
_entity_poly.pdbx_strand_id
1 'polypeptide(L)'
;MVSVKTCGNWRSQECPVEMFMPNEFRTWLREEWGRTLEDIFHEHMQELILMKFIYTSQYDNCLTYRRIYLPPSSPDDLIKPGLFKGTYGSHGLEIVMLSFHGKKAKGTKITGDPNIPAGQQTVEIDLAHPLQLPDVENLRDFSELSRIVLEVQEQVRREEQEQEHRQEEEEAASQSAAKPLGGEGAEGEETAAGAEGTTQDKAPASQPFVLPMGVISRNEDYPRTCRICFYGTGLIAGHGFTSPERTPGVFVLFDDDRFGFIWLELKSFSLYSRIKVSFQNAEAPSREAFDEMLKNIQSLAT
;
A
#
# COMPACT_ATOMS: atom_id res chain seq x y z
N MET A 1 4.64 -8.67 -43.38
CA MET A 1 4.41 -10.03 -42.84
C MET A 1 5.57 -10.32 -41.91
N VAL A 2 5.43 -9.95 -40.63
CA VAL A 2 6.48 -10.09 -39.62
C VAL A 2 6.39 -11.51 -39.07
N SER A 3 7.45 -12.30 -39.23
CA SER A 3 7.53 -13.68 -38.73
C SER A 3 7.78 -13.64 -37.23
N VAL A 4 6.75 -13.98 -36.45
CA VAL A 4 6.88 -14.28 -35.02
C VAL A 4 7.61 -15.62 -34.90
N LYS A 5 8.86 -15.61 -34.44
CA LYS A 5 9.52 -16.84 -33.99
C LYS A 5 8.99 -17.16 -32.60
N THR A 6 8.06 -18.11 -32.53
CA THR A 6 7.68 -18.77 -31.28
C THR A 6 8.85 -19.67 -30.85
N CYS A 7 9.55 -19.30 -29.77
CA CYS A 7 10.52 -20.20 -29.14
C CYS A 7 9.77 -21.04 -28.10
N GLY A 8 9.45 -22.28 -28.47
CA GLY A 8 8.85 -23.27 -27.58
C GLY A 8 9.91 -24.03 -26.77
N ASN A 9 9.52 -24.41 -25.55
CA ASN A 9 10.17 -25.37 -24.64
C ASN A 9 11.55 -24.99 -24.06
N TRP A 10 11.53 -24.44 -22.85
CA TRP A 10 12.71 -24.21 -21.98
C TRP A 10 13.19 -25.47 -21.22
N ARG A 11 12.65 -26.66 -21.52
CA ARG A 11 13.00 -27.94 -20.84
C ARG A 11 14.01 -28.81 -21.62
N SER A 12 14.94 -28.19 -22.35
CA SER A 12 16.05 -28.93 -22.97
C SER A 12 17.32 -28.72 -22.16
N GLN A 13 17.89 -29.82 -21.68
CA GLN A 13 19.05 -29.94 -20.78
C GLN A 13 20.40 -29.45 -21.34
N GLU A 14 20.43 -28.61 -22.37
CA GLU A 14 21.67 -28.18 -23.05
C GLU A 14 21.67 -26.69 -23.47
N CYS A 15 21.15 -25.79 -22.64
CA CYS A 15 21.39 -24.36 -22.81
C CYS A 15 22.16 -23.81 -21.60
N PRO A 16 23.49 -23.62 -21.72
CA PRO A 16 24.25 -22.88 -20.72
C PRO A 16 23.71 -21.45 -20.66
N VAL A 17 23.27 -21.05 -19.47
CA VAL A 17 22.69 -19.73 -19.16
C VAL A 17 23.64 -18.56 -19.54
N GLU A 18 24.91 -18.85 -19.83
CA GLU A 18 25.93 -17.87 -20.22
C GLU A 18 25.93 -17.44 -21.70
N MET A 19 25.24 -18.13 -22.62
CA MET A 19 25.54 -17.94 -24.05
C MET A 19 24.86 -16.73 -24.74
N PHE A 20 23.87 -16.08 -24.14
CA PHE A 20 23.29 -14.84 -24.70
C PHE A 20 22.68 -13.99 -23.58
N MET A 21 23.52 -13.32 -22.79
CA MET A 21 23.07 -12.13 -22.06
C MET A 21 23.50 -10.91 -22.88
N PRO A 22 22.59 -10.29 -23.65
CA PRO A 22 22.91 -9.13 -24.47
C PRO A 22 23.56 -8.03 -23.62
N ASN A 23 24.46 -7.23 -24.20
CA ASN A 23 25.01 -6.07 -23.51
C ASN A 23 23.91 -5.15 -22.95
N GLU A 24 22.76 -5.11 -23.63
CA GLU A 24 21.55 -4.42 -23.17
C GLU A 24 21.07 -4.90 -21.79
N PHE A 25 21.02 -6.20 -21.54
CA PHE A 25 20.64 -6.74 -20.24
C PHE A 25 21.63 -6.33 -19.15
N ARG A 26 22.94 -6.40 -19.42
CA ARG A 26 23.97 -6.02 -18.45
C ARG A 26 23.93 -4.53 -18.11
N THR A 27 23.66 -3.69 -19.09
CA THR A 27 23.49 -2.23 -18.89
C THR A 27 22.24 -1.97 -18.06
N TRP A 28 21.09 -2.54 -18.46
CA TRP A 28 19.83 -2.41 -17.74
C TRP A 28 19.94 -2.89 -16.28
N LEU A 29 20.58 -4.05 -16.05
CA LEU A 29 20.76 -4.60 -14.70
C LEU A 29 21.60 -3.67 -13.81
N ARG A 30 22.64 -3.06 -14.38
CA ARG A 30 23.47 -2.08 -13.66
C ARG A 30 22.68 -0.82 -13.31
N GLU A 31 21.82 -0.34 -14.19
CA GLU A 31 20.99 0.85 -13.96
C GLU A 31 19.91 0.59 -12.91
N GLU A 32 19.20 -0.53 -13.01
CA GLU A 32 18.08 -0.86 -12.10
C GLU A 32 18.56 -1.37 -10.73
N TRP A 33 19.65 -2.14 -10.69
CA TRP A 33 20.07 -2.86 -9.47
C TRP A 33 21.47 -2.51 -8.97
N GLY A 34 22.34 -1.91 -9.80
CA GLY A 34 23.71 -1.58 -9.43
C GLY A 34 24.59 -2.79 -9.09
N ARG A 35 24.17 -4.01 -9.48
CA ARG A 35 24.84 -5.29 -9.19
C ARG A 35 24.92 -6.16 -10.44
N THR A 36 25.80 -7.15 -10.45
CA THR A 36 25.76 -8.19 -11.49
C THR A 36 24.73 -9.27 -11.12
N LEU A 37 24.39 -10.16 -12.06
CA LEU A 37 23.40 -11.21 -11.79
C LEU A 37 23.96 -12.24 -10.79
N GLU A 38 25.27 -12.48 -10.86
CA GLU A 38 26.00 -13.40 -9.98
C GLU A 38 26.04 -12.90 -8.52
N ASP A 39 26.00 -11.58 -8.31
CA ASP A 39 25.93 -10.97 -6.98
C ASP A 39 24.53 -11.07 -6.33
N ILE A 40 23.54 -11.57 -7.07
CA ILE A 40 22.17 -11.75 -6.61
C ILE A 40 21.99 -13.19 -6.13
N PHE A 41 22.13 -13.39 -4.82
CA PHE A 41 22.21 -14.72 -4.20
C PHE A 41 20.96 -15.63 -4.34
N HIS A 42 19.79 -15.08 -4.71
CA HIS A 42 18.55 -15.85 -4.79
C HIS A 42 18.15 -16.13 -6.23
N GLU A 43 18.16 -17.40 -6.64
CA GLU A 43 17.78 -17.85 -8.00
C GLU A 43 16.41 -17.32 -8.42
N HIS A 44 15.40 -17.43 -7.55
CA HIS A 44 14.07 -16.89 -7.83
C HIS A 44 14.06 -15.38 -8.13
N MET A 45 14.93 -14.61 -7.49
CA MET A 45 15.07 -13.17 -7.77
C MET A 45 15.72 -12.94 -9.14
N GLN A 46 16.69 -13.76 -9.52
CA GLN A 46 17.30 -13.70 -10.86
C GLN A 46 16.26 -14.00 -11.95
N GLU A 47 15.40 -15.00 -11.75
CA GLU A 47 14.30 -15.33 -12.66
C GLU A 47 13.33 -14.17 -12.84
N LEU A 48 12.91 -13.54 -11.73
CA LEU A 48 12.01 -12.37 -11.77
C LEU A 48 12.64 -11.18 -12.49
N ILE A 49 13.93 -10.94 -12.28
CA ILE A 49 14.69 -9.86 -12.95
C ILE A 49 14.77 -10.12 -14.46
N LEU A 50 15.11 -11.34 -14.86
CA LEU A 50 15.16 -11.75 -16.27
C LEU A 50 13.78 -11.62 -16.92
N MET A 51 12.73 -12.09 -16.26
CA MET A 51 11.37 -11.97 -16.74
C MET A 51 10.96 -10.49 -16.91
N LYS A 52 11.25 -9.63 -15.91
CA LYS A 52 10.97 -8.18 -15.98
C LYS A 52 11.68 -7.56 -17.18
N PHE A 53 12.97 -7.85 -17.37
CA PHE A 53 13.73 -7.33 -18.51
C PHE A 53 13.11 -7.75 -19.84
N ILE A 54 12.91 -9.05 -20.05
CA ILE A 54 12.39 -9.58 -21.32
C ILE A 54 11.01 -9.00 -21.62
N TYR A 55 10.12 -8.96 -20.63
CA TYR A 55 8.75 -8.46 -20.80
C TYR A 55 8.72 -6.97 -21.11
N THR A 56 9.47 -6.16 -20.36
CA THR A 56 9.50 -4.70 -20.58
C THR A 56 10.21 -4.33 -21.88
N SER A 57 11.25 -5.05 -22.26
CA SER A 57 11.97 -4.81 -23.51
C SER A 57 11.14 -5.14 -24.76
N GLN A 58 10.13 -6.04 -24.68
CA GLN A 58 9.25 -6.34 -25.81
C GLN A 58 8.47 -5.12 -26.30
N TYR A 59 8.21 -4.15 -25.41
CA TYR A 59 7.51 -2.94 -25.81
C TYR A 59 8.35 -2.06 -26.72
N ASP A 60 9.69 -2.14 -26.64
CA ASP A 60 10.62 -1.29 -27.43
C ASP A 60 10.19 0.19 -27.43
N ASN A 61 9.83 0.69 -26.25
CA ASN A 61 9.27 2.03 -26.00
C ASN A 61 7.99 2.40 -26.78
N CYS A 62 7.34 1.45 -27.45
CA CYS A 62 6.02 1.59 -28.05
C CYS A 62 4.93 1.47 -26.96
N LEU A 63 4.85 2.49 -26.10
CA LEU A 63 4.04 2.49 -24.89
C LEU A 63 2.78 3.35 -25.03
N THR A 64 1.69 2.90 -24.40
CA THR A 64 0.50 3.72 -24.15
C THR A 64 0.53 4.21 -22.71
N TYR A 65 0.42 5.52 -22.53
CA TYR A 65 0.39 6.14 -21.21
C TYR A 65 -1.03 6.48 -20.79
N ARG A 66 -1.33 6.30 -19.51
CA ARG A 66 -2.58 6.75 -18.89
C ARG A 66 -2.28 7.80 -17.85
N ARG A 67 -3.19 8.76 -17.71
CA ARG A 67 -3.05 9.85 -16.76
C ARG A 67 -3.22 9.33 -15.34
N ILE A 68 -2.28 9.72 -14.48
CA ILE A 68 -2.38 9.59 -13.02
C ILE A 68 -2.17 10.97 -12.39
N TYR A 69 -2.64 11.13 -11.15
CA TYR A 69 -2.51 12.36 -10.39
C TYR A 69 -1.81 12.10 -9.05
N LEU A 70 -1.18 13.14 -8.51
CA LEU A 70 -0.81 13.17 -7.11
C LEU A 70 -2.07 13.24 -6.22
N PRO A 71 -2.01 12.63 -5.04
CA PRO A 71 -3.11 12.67 -4.09
C PRO A 71 -3.31 14.08 -3.53
N PRO A 72 -4.58 14.54 -3.39
CA PRO A 72 -4.86 15.79 -2.72
C PRO A 72 -4.41 15.72 -1.26
N SER A 73 -3.93 16.83 -0.72
CA SER A 73 -3.48 16.94 0.69
C SER A 73 -4.53 17.64 1.54
N SER A 74 -4.73 17.17 2.76
CA SER A 74 -5.54 17.80 3.81
C SER A 74 -4.70 18.15 5.04
N PRO A 75 -5.02 19.22 5.79
CA PRO A 75 -4.37 19.51 7.07
C PRO A 75 -4.53 18.40 8.12
N ASP A 76 -5.61 17.62 8.02
CA ASP A 76 -5.93 16.52 8.94
C ASP A 76 -5.22 15.20 8.57
N ASP A 77 -4.48 15.17 7.46
CA ASP A 77 -3.78 13.97 7.03
C ASP A 77 -2.66 13.62 8.01
N LEU A 78 -2.52 12.33 8.34
CA LEU A 78 -1.51 11.84 9.28
C LEU A 78 -0.07 12.26 8.90
N ILE A 79 0.21 12.27 7.61
CA ILE A 79 1.43 12.82 6.99
C ILE A 79 1.07 13.36 5.61
N LYS A 80 1.95 14.18 5.01
CA LYS A 80 1.76 14.62 3.63
C LYS A 80 1.58 13.42 2.68
N PRO A 81 0.49 13.31 1.90
CA PRO A 81 0.35 12.22 0.94
C PRO A 81 1.36 12.37 -0.22
N GLY A 82 1.49 11.33 -1.05
CA GLY A 82 2.39 11.37 -2.20
C GLY A 82 3.04 10.03 -2.54
N LEU A 83 4.15 10.08 -3.26
CA LEU A 83 4.84 8.88 -3.76
C LEU A 83 5.98 8.44 -2.83
N PHE A 84 6.09 7.14 -2.64
CA PHE A 84 7.08 6.49 -1.80
C PHE A 84 7.73 5.33 -2.55
N LYS A 85 9.02 5.10 -2.30
CA LYS A 85 9.74 3.90 -2.72
C LYS A 85 9.61 2.88 -1.60
N GLY A 86 9.07 1.70 -1.89
CA GLY A 86 8.82 0.63 -0.93
C GLY A 86 9.58 -0.65 -1.28
N THR A 87 10.00 -1.42 -0.27
CA THR A 87 10.60 -2.75 -0.48
C THR A 87 9.55 -3.85 -0.61
N TYR A 88 9.64 -4.67 -1.66
CA TYR A 88 8.73 -5.78 -1.97
C TYR A 88 9.47 -7.12 -2.16
N GLY A 89 10.28 -7.51 -1.16
CA GLY A 89 10.86 -8.85 -1.11
C GLY A 89 11.81 -9.17 -2.27
N SER A 90 11.50 -10.20 -3.05
CA SER A 90 12.25 -10.61 -4.25
C SER A 90 11.97 -9.74 -5.47
N HIS A 91 10.87 -8.97 -5.48
CA HIS A 91 10.51 -8.08 -6.59
C HIS A 91 11.32 -6.77 -6.58
N GLY A 92 12.00 -6.48 -5.47
CA GLY A 92 12.86 -5.30 -5.34
C GLY A 92 12.12 -4.09 -4.80
N LEU A 93 12.39 -2.93 -5.39
CA LEU A 93 11.72 -1.67 -5.04
C LEU A 93 10.51 -1.43 -5.93
N GLU A 94 9.42 -1.00 -5.32
CA GLU A 94 8.22 -0.54 -6.02
C GLU A 94 7.87 0.89 -5.61
N ILE A 95 7.19 1.62 -6.50
CA ILE A 95 6.64 2.94 -6.22
C ILE A 95 5.19 2.76 -5.75
N VAL A 96 4.89 3.28 -4.57
CA VAL A 96 3.57 3.27 -3.96
C VAL A 96 3.11 4.70 -3.70
N MET A 97 1.88 4.99 -4.06
CA MET A 97 1.20 6.26 -3.78
C MET A 97 0.38 6.13 -2.50
N LEU A 98 0.71 6.93 -1.49
CA LEU A 98 -0.06 7.06 -0.26
C LEU A 98 -1.10 8.18 -0.42
N SER A 99 -2.38 7.87 -0.18
CA SER A 99 -3.51 8.81 -0.25
C SER A 99 -4.46 8.64 0.93
N PHE A 100 -5.19 9.70 1.30
CA PHE A 100 -6.08 9.72 2.47
C PHE A 100 -7.56 9.87 2.08
N HIS A 101 -8.39 9.03 2.69
CA HIS A 101 -9.80 8.79 2.38
C HIS A 101 -10.62 8.77 3.67
N GLY A 102 -10.73 9.93 4.32
CA GLY A 102 -11.38 10.05 5.63
C GLY A 102 -10.55 9.33 6.69
N LYS A 103 -11.14 8.34 7.37
CA LYS A 103 -10.45 7.52 8.39
C LYS A 103 -9.61 6.37 7.80
N LYS A 104 -9.42 6.32 6.48
CA LYS A 104 -8.60 5.31 5.82
C LYS A 104 -7.46 5.95 5.06
N ALA A 105 -6.26 5.39 5.16
CA ALA A 105 -5.18 5.68 4.21
C ALA A 105 -4.98 4.49 3.26
N LYS A 106 -4.66 4.77 2.01
CA LYS A 106 -4.52 3.76 0.96
C LYS A 106 -3.16 3.89 0.28
N GLY A 107 -2.45 2.78 0.19
CA GLY A 107 -1.26 2.62 -0.63
C GLY A 107 -1.61 1.95 -1.96
N THR A 108 -1.49 2.69 -3.06
CA THR A 108 -1.75 2.19 -4.42
C THR A 108 -0.44 1.98 -5.16
N LYS A 109 -0.26 0.84 -5.81
CA LYS A 109 0.94 0.55 -6.60
C LYS A 109 0.98 1.40 -7.87
N ILE A 110 2.03 2.20 -8.03
CA ILE A 110 2.32 2.93 -9.28
C ILE A 110 3.18 2.07 -10.19
N THR A 111 4.16 1.37 -9.61
CA THR A 111 4.79 0.20 -10.22
C THR A 111 4.36 -1.02 -9.42
N GLY A 112 4.38 -2.19 -10.05
CA GLY A 112 4.02 -3.43 -9.39
C GLY A 112 4.68 -4.64 -10.03
N ASP A 113 4.26 -5.79 -9.54
CA ASP A 113 4.87 -7.07 -9.82
C ASP A 113 3.80 -8.08 -10.29
N PRO A 114 4.20 -9.27 -10.76
CA PRO A 114 3.23 -10.28 -11.22
C PRO A 114 2.27 -10.79 -10.14
N ASN A 115 2.58 -10.61 -8.85
CA ASN A 115 1.71 -10.99 -7.76
C ASN A 115 0.69 -9.89 -7.50
N ILE A 116 1.13 -8.67 -7.22
CA ILE A 116 0.28 -7.48 -7.07
C ILE A 116 0.66 -6.46 -8.16
N PRO A 117 -0.14 -6.36 -9.25
CA PRO A 117 0.11 -5.47 -10.36
C PRO A 117 0.07 -3.97 -10.01
N ALA A 118 0.65 -3.16 -10.89
CA ALA A 118 0.46 -1.71 -10.86
C ALA A 118 -1.04 -1.35 -10.98
N GLY A 119 -1.48 -0.31 -10.27
CA GLY A 119 -2.88 0.09 -10.16
C GLY A 119 -3.62 -0.52 -8.98
N GLN A 120 -3.18 -1.66 -8.46
CA GLN A 120 -3.84 -2.31 -7.33
C GLN A 120 -3.52 -1.63 -5.99
N GLN A 121 -4.48 -1.71 -5.06
CA GLN A 121 -4.31 -1.26 -3.68
C GLN A 121 -3.51 -2.31 -2.89
N THR A 122 -2.24 -2.04 -2.64
CA THR A 122 -1.35 -2.97 -1.93
C THR A 122 -1.50 -2.91 -0.42
N VAL A 123 -1.84 -1.75 0.15
CA VAL A 123 -2.08 -1.60 1.59
C VAL A 123 -3.28 -0.68 1.85
N GLU A 124 -4.05 -1.00 2.88
CA GLU A 124 -5.05 -0.11 3.50
C GLU A 124 -4.72 0.02 4.98
N ILE A 125 -4.77 1.24 5.50
CA ILE A 125 -4.52 1.56 6.89
C ILE A 125 -5.80 2.11 7.48
N ASP A 126 -6.22 1.53 8.59
CA ASP A 126 -7.35 2.01 9.37
C ASP A 126 -6.87 3.02 10.43
N LEU A 127 -7.15 4.30 10.17
CA LEU A 127 -6.74 5.39 11.04
C LEU A 127 -7.64 5.54 12.27
N ALA A 128 -8.76 4.82 12.34
CA ALA A 128 -9.62 4.77 13.52
C ALA A 128 -9.08 3.82 14.60
N HIS A 129 -8.21 2.88 14.21
CA HIS A 129 -7.73 1.78 15.04
C HIS A 129 -6.20 1.88 15.28
N PRO A 130 -5.74 2.83 16.11
CA PRO A 130 -4.34 2.91 16.50
C PRO A 130 -3.93 1.66 17.29
N LEU A 131 -2.75 1.13 16.96
CA LEU A 131 -2.15 0.00 17.68
C LEU A 131 -1.19 0.52 18.75
N GLN A 132 -1.47 0.14 19.99
CA GLN A 132 -0.54 0.32 21.10
C GLN A 132 0.50 -0.80 21.02
N LEU A 133 1.69 -0.50 20.50
CA LEU A 133 2.78 -1.47 20.52
C LEU A 133 3.26 -1.66 21.97
N PRO A 134 3.62 -2.90 22.34
CA PRO A 134 4.23 -3.15 23.64
C PRO A 134 5.64 -2.55 23.70
N ASP A 135 6.27 -2.62 24.88
CA ASP A 135 7.68 -2.21 25.02
C ASP A 135 8.63 -3.00 24.10
N VAL A 136 9.88 -2.54 23.99
CA VAL A 136 10.88 -3.12 23.08
C VAL A 136 11.16 -4.60 23.36
N GLU A 137 11.07 -5.04 24.61
CA GLU A 137 11.36 -6.43 24.97
C GLU A 137 10.25 -7.34 24.46
N ASN A 138 9.00 -6.94 24.68
CA ASN A 138 7.81 -7.65 24.23
C ASN A 138 7.57 -7.53 22.72
N LEU A 139 7.95 -6.42 22.09
CA LEU A 139 7.84 -6.23 20.64
C LEU A 139 8.74 -7.20 19.85
N ARG A 140 9.79 -7.76 20.49
CA ARG A 140 10.60 -8.83 19.90
C ARG A 140 9.84 -10.15 19.79
N ASP A 141 8.80 -10.36 20.58
CA ASP A 141 7.94 -11.53 20.48
C ASP A 141 6.90 -11.35 19.37
N PHE A 142 7.09 -12.10 18.29
CA PHE A 142 6.15 -12.10 17.17
C PHE A 142 4.73 -12.56 17.57
N SER A 143 4.64 -13.46 18.56
CA SER A 143 3.36 -14.01 19.01
C SER A 143 2.51 -12.94 19.69
N GLU A 144 3.14 -12.07 20.47
CA GLU A 144 2.46 -10.96 21.14
C GLU A 144 2.00 -9.90 20.13
N LEU A 145 2.83 -9.54 19.15
CA LEU A 145 2.40 -8.66 18.06
C LEU A 145 1.21 -9.26 17.30
N SER A 146 1.30 -10.55 16.97
CA SER A 146 0.24 -11.27 16.27
C SER A 146 -1.07 -11.25 17.05
N ARG A 147 -1.02 -11.50 18.36
CA ARG A 147 -2.21 -11.46 19.23
C ARG A 147 -2.89 -10.09 19.20
N ILE A 148 -2.14 -9.02 19.37
CA ILE A 148 -2.67 -7.63 19.38
C ILE A 148 -3.33 -7.31 18.03
N VAL A 149 -2.69 -7.65 16.92
CA VAL A 149 -3.22 -7.36 15.57
C VAL A 149 -4.51 -8.13 15.30
N LEU A 150 -4.57 -9.41 15.66
CA LEU A 150 -5.76 -10.24 15.46
C LEU A 150 -6.93 -9.82 16.36
N GLU A 151 -6.66 -9.33 17.57
CA GLU A 151 -7.69 -8.76 18.45
C GLU A 151 -8.32 -7.51 17.83
N VAL A 152 -7.51 -6.61 17.28
CA VAL A 152 -8.03 -5.41 16.58
C VAL A 152 -8.74 -5.79 15.29
N GLN A 153 -8.25 -6.78 14.54
CA GLN A 153 -8.95 -7.29 13.34
C GLN A 153 -10.37 -7.78 13.69
N GLU A 154 -10.52 -8.52 14.77
CA GLU A 154 -11.83 -9.01 15.21
C GLU A 154 -12.74 -7.86 15.67
N GLN A 155 -12.18 -6.85 16.33
CA GLN A 155 -12.92 -5.63 16.66
C GLN A 155 -13.42 -4.91 15.40
N VAL A 156 -12.53 -4.65 14.43
CA VAL A 156 -12.87 -3.99 13.15
C VAL A 156 -13.97 -4.76 12.44
N ARG A 157 -13.84 -6.09 12.35
CA ARG A 157 -14.83 -6.96 11.70
C ARG A 157 -16.21 -6.88 12.36
N ARG A 158 -16.27 -6.76 13.70
CA ARG A 158 -17.53 -6.59 14.44
C ARG A 158 -18.14 -5.21 14.20
N GLU A 159 -17.34 -4.16 14.21
CA GLU A 159 -17.80 -2.79 13.94
C GLU A 159 -18.34 -2.62 12.52
N GLU A 160 -17.70 -3.24 11.53
CA GLU A 160 -18.17 -3.26 10.13
C GLU A 160 -19.53 -3.96 10.01
N GLN A 161 -19.71 -5.13 10.66
CA GLN A 161 -20.99 -5.84 10.65
C GLN A 161 -22.12 -5.08 11.36
N GLU A 162 -21.83 -4.39 12.46
CA GLU A 162 -22.80 -3.57 13.17
C GLU A 162 -23.20 -2.33 12.36
N GLN A 163 -22.27 -1.75 11.59
CA GLN A 163 -22.56 -0.64 10.69
C GLN A 163 -23.40 -1.06 9.48
N GLU A 164 -23.09 -2.21 8.87
CA GLU A 164 -23.89 -2.78 7.77
C GLU A 164 -25.33 -3.05 8.24
N HIS A 165 -25.51 -3.68 9.39
CA HIS A 165 -26.85 -3.95 9.94
C HIS A 165 -27.64 -2.67 10.23
N ARG A 166 -26.97 -1.63 10.76
CA ARG A 166 -27.62 -0.34 11.02
C ARG A 166 -28.03 0.38 9.74
N GLN A 167 -27.20 0.33 8.69
CA GLN A 167 -27.53 0.91 7.39
C GLN A 167 -28.71 0.18 6.75
N GLU A 168 -28.76 -1.15 6.82
CA GLU A 168 -29.90 -1.93 6.32
C GLU A 168 -31.21 -1.60 7.06
N GLU A 169 -31.16 -1.43 8.39
CA GLU A 169 -32.33 -1.00 9.19
C GLU A 169 -32.80 0.42 8.84
N GLU A 170 -31.87 1.36 8.64
CA GLU A 170 -32.18 2.74 8.25
C GLU A 170 -32.76 2.81 6.82
N GLU A 171 -32.23 2.03 5.87
CA GLU A 171 -32.80 1.94 4.51
C GLU A 171 -34.19 1.28 4.51
N ALA A 172 -34.41 0.23 5.31
CA ALA A 172 -35.72 -0.41 5.46
C ALA A 172 -36.76 0.53 6.10
N ALA A 173 -36.37 1.30 7.13
CA ALA A 173 -37.22 2.32 7.74
C ALA A 173 -37.55 3.47 6.76
N SER A 174 -36.59 3.87 5.95
CA SER A 174 -36.76 4.91 4.92
C SER A 174 -37.71 4.49 3.79
N GLN A 175 -37.69 3.21 3.39
CA GLN A 175 -38.62 2.65 2.41
C GLN A 175 -40.04 2.44 2.96
N SER A 176 -40.18 2.28 4.29
CA SER A 176 -41.48 2.16 4.97
C SER A 176 -42.19 3.51 5.20
N ALA A 177 -41.49 4.64 5.08
CA ALA A 177 -42.01 5.97 5.47
C ALA A 177 -42.66 6.79 4.34
N ALA A 178 -43.23 6.14 3.31
CA ALA A 178 -44.01 6.83 2.28
C ALA A 178 -45.50 6.98 2.66
N LYS A 179 -45.82 7.93 3.55
CA LYS A 179 -47.16 8.53 3.65
C LYS A 179 -47.06 9.95 4.20
N PRO A 180 -47.57 10.98 3.50
CA PRO A 180 -47.45 12.37 3.93
C PRO A 180 -48.65 12.76 4.80
N LEU A 181 -48.40 13.48 5.90
CA LEU A 181 -49.38 14.41 6.43
C LEU A 181 -48.63 15.63 6.99
N GLY A 182 -49.01 16.79 6.46
CA GLY A 182 -48.38 18.08 6.70
C GLY A 182 -48.77 18.73 8.02
N GLY A 183 -48.17 19.90 8.26
CA GLY A 183 -48.49 20.77 9.38
C GLY A 183 -47.30 21.64 9.74
N GLU A 184 -47.40 22.91 9.39
CA GLU A 184 -46.40 23.97 9.46
C GLU A 184 -46.00 24.39 10.89
N GLY A 185 -44.80 24.99 10.98
CA GLY A 185 -44.59 26.24 11.71
C GLY A 185 -43.89 26.16 13.06
N ALA A 186 -42.65 26.63 13.14
CA ALA A 186 -42.29 27.94 13.71
C ALA A 186 -40.84 27.99 14.21
N GLU A 187 -40.24 29.14 13.95
CA GLU A 187 -38.86 29.57 14.19
C GLU A 187 -38.50 29.69 15.68
N GLY A 188 -37.20 29.60 15.99
CA GLY A 188 -36.64 29.90 17.31
C GLY A 188 -35.11 29.99 17.26
N GLU A 189 -34.60 31.18 17.54
CA GLU A 189 -33.24 31.69 17.41
C GLU A 189 -32.12 31.00 18.21
N GLU A 190 -30.91 31.31 17.73
CA GLU A 190 -29.56 31.12 18.24
C GLU A 190 -29.35 31.32 19.75
N THR A 191 -28.42 30.56 20.33
CA THR A 191 -27.44 31.11 21.28
C THR A 191 -26.12 30.37 21.21
N ALA A 192 -25.06 31.14 21.02
CA ALA A 192 -23.67 30.73 21.06
C ALA A 192 -23.13 30.68 22.50
N ALA A 193 -22.37 29.63 22.82
CA ALA A 193 -21.33 29.60 23.84
C ALA A 193 -20.39 28.44 23.43
N GLY A 194 -19.14 28.65 23.03
CA GLY A 194 -18.14 29.43 23.75
C GLY A 194 -17.47 28.53 24.79
N ALA A 195 -16.77 27.48 24.34
CA ALA A 195 -15.89 26.68 25.17
C ALA A 195 -14.57 26.45 24.42
N GLU A 196 -13.67 27.42 24.58
CA GLU A 196 -12.24 27.27 24.30
C GLU A 196 -11.69 26.17 25.22
N GLY A 197 -11.57 24.96 24.68
CA GLY A 197 -10.84 23.87 25.28
C GLY A 197 -9.47 23.77 24.61
N THR A 198 -8.45 24.29 25.28
CA THR A 198 -7.03 24.09 24.97
C THR A 198 -6.70 22.61 24.78
N THR A 199 -6.64 22.13 23.54
CA THR A 199 -5.93 20.90 23.21
C THR A 199 -4.48 21.27 22.93
N GLN A 200 -3.66 21.09 23.96
CA GLN A 200 -2.21 21.11 23.83
C GLN A 200 -1.81 20.13 22.72
N ASP A 201 -1.28 20.66 21.62
CA ASP A 201 -0.53 19.94 20.60
C ASP A 201 0.69 19.26 21.25
N LYS A 202 0.46 18.12 21.87
CA LYS A 202 1.53 17.20 22.23
C LYS A 202 1.65 16.24 21.06
N ALA A 203 2.56 16.56 20.13
CA ALA A 203 2.99 15.61 19.12
C ALA A 203 3.21 14.24 19.80
N PRO A 204 2.69 13.13 19.26
CA PRO A 204 2.79 11.83 19.91
C PRO A 204 4.27 11.55 20.19
N ALA A 205 4.58 11.32 21.46
CA ALA A 205 5.94 11.10 21.91
C ALA A 205 6.49 9.88 21.17
N SER A 206 7.59 10.04 20.45
CA SER A 206 8.19 8.93 19.71
C SER A 206 8.64 7.85 20.69
N GLN A 207 8.33 6.60 20.37
CA GLN A 207 8.71 5.43 21.17
C GLN A 207 9.76 4.59 20.44
N PRO A 208 10.63 3.88 21.16
CA PRO A 208 11.55 2.92 20.55
C PRO A 208 10.83 1.84 19.73
N PHE A 209 11.46 1.39 18.65
CA PHE A 209 10.92 0.41 17.71
C PHE A 209 11.99 -0.61 17.29
N VAL A 210 11.59 -1.88 17.27
CA VAL A 210 12.37 -3.01 16.76
C VAL A 210 11.43 -3.98 16.06
N LEU A 211 11.88 -4.61 14.97
CA LEU A 211 11.09 -5.66 14.34
C LEU A 211 11.03 -6.91 15.25
N PRO A 212 9.89 -7.61 15.31
CA PRO A 212 9.79 -8.88 16.00
C PRO A 212 10.76 -9.92 15.43
N MET A 213 11.19 -10.86 16.27
CA MET A 213 12.07 -11.94 15.84
C MET A 213 11.39 -12.79 14.75
N GLY A 214 12.15 -13.10 13.71
CA GLY A 214 11.67 -13.86 12.55
C GLY A 214 10.97 -13.02 11.48
N VAL A 215 10.73 -11.72 11.71
CA VAL A 215 10.27 -10.81 10.65
C VAL A 215 11.45 -10.43 9.76
N ILE A 216 11.36 -10.76 8.48
CA ILE A 216 12.39 -10.52 7.49
C ILE A 216 12.26 -9.09 6.95
N SER A 217 13.37 -8.34 6.94
CA SER A 217 13.45 -7.07 6.23
C SER A 217 14.59 -7.09 5.22
N ARG A 218 14.34 -6.53 4.03
CA ARG A 218 15.38 -6.30 3.02
C ARG A 218 16.30 -5.13 3.36
N ASN A 219 15.86 -4.22 4.22
CA ASN A 219 16.64 -3.07 4.64
C ASN A 219 16.88 -3.13 6.15
N GLU A 220 18.13 -3.33 6.57
CA GLU A 220 18.51 -3.37 7.99
C GLU A 220 18.53 -1.97 8.63
N ASP A 221 18.64 -0.92 7.80
CA ASP A 221 18.74 0.48 8.23
C ASP A 221 17.37 1.17 8.33
N TYR A 222 16.40 0.49 8.95
CA TYR A 222 15.11 1.12 9.29
C TYR A 222 15.21 1.96 10.59
N PRO A 223 14.40 3.03 10.74
CA PRO A 223 14.41 3.85 11.95
C PRO A 223 14.08 3.05 13.21
N ARG A 224 14.78 3.34 14.31
CA ARG A 224 14.65 2.62 15.60
C ARG A 224 13.66 3.26 16.56
N THR A 225 12.86 4.20 16.06
CA THR A 225 11.83 4.92 16.81
C THR A 225 10.64 5.16 15.89
N CYS A 226 9.41 4.91 16.37
CA CYS A 226 8.18 5.22 15.65
C CYS A 226 7.35 6.27 16.40
N ARG A 227 6.47 6.97 15.69
CA ARG A 227 5.53 7.96 16.25
C ARG A 227 4.20 7.33 16.63
N ILE A 228 3.66 6.49 15.75
CA ILE A 228 2.35 5.84 15.92
C ILE A 228 2.27 4.61 15.03
N CYS A 229 1.45 3.65 15.43
CA CYS A 229 1.12 2.47 14.65
C CYS A 229 -0.39 2.36 14.47
N PHE A 230 -0.82 1.77 13.36
CA PHE A 230 -2.22 1.56 13.05
C PHE A 230 -2.43 0.15 12.52
N TYR A 231 -3.62 -0.39 12.77
CA TYR A 231 -4.05 -1.60 12.09
C TYR A 231 -4.13 -1.32 10.59
N GLY A 232 -3.73 -2.31 9.80
CA GLY A 232 -3.88 -2.24 8.36
C GLY A 232 -3.98 -3.63 7.76
N THR A 233 -4.33 -3.67 6.49
CA THR A 233 -4.38 -4.90 5.71
C THR A 233 -3.61 -4.74 4.42
N GLY A 234 -2.83 -5.76 4.07
CA GLY A 234 -2.08 -5.83 2.84
C GLY A 234 -2.76 -6.77 1.84
N LEU A 235 -2.80 -6.38 0.56
CA LEU A 235 -3.26 -7.27 -0.51
C LEU A 235 -2.12 -8.20 -0.91
N ILE A 236 -2.36 -9.51 -0.87
CA ILE A 236 -1.45 -10.55 -1.36
C ILE A 236 -2.16 -11.37 -2.45
N ALA A 237 -1.38 -11.97 -3.35
CA ALA A 237 -1.91 -12.89 -4.36
C ALA A 237 -0.81 -13.83 -4.85
N GLY A 238 -1.21 -14.95 -5.44
CA GLY A 238 -0.32 -15.82 -6.20
C GLY A 238 0.17 -15.17 -7.50
N HIS A 239 1.14 -15.81 -8.16
CA HIS A 239 1.72 -15.31 -9.40
C HIS A 239 0.65 -15.18 -10.51
N GLY A 240 0.61 -14.05 -11.20
CA GLY A 240 -0.42 -13.71 -12.17
C GLY A 240 -1.68 -13.14 -11.53
N PHE A 241 -1.54 -12.52 -10.34
CA PHE A 241 -2.64 -11.95 -9.55
C PHE A 241 -3.76 -12.96 -9.24
N THR A 242 -3.39 -14.22 -8.98
CA THR A 242 -4.35 -15.30 -8.74
C THR A 242 -4.79 -15.35 -7.28
N SER A 243 -6.09 -15.50 -7.04
CA SER A 243 -6.69 -15.59 -5.70
C SER A 243 -6.24 -14.47 -4.75
N PRO A 244 -6.48 -13.19 -5.11
CA PRO A 244 -6.08 -12.09 -4.26
C PRO A 244 -6.88 -12.05 -2.95
N GLU A 245 -6.19 -11.82 -1.85
CA GLU A 245 -6.79 -11.73 -0.52
C GLU A 245 -6.11 -10.66 0.35
N ARG A 246 -6.85 -10.15 1.33
CA ARG A 246 -6.33 -9.17 2.29
C ARG A 246 -5.87 -9.89 3.55
N THR A 247 -4.62 -9.65 3.93
CA THR A 247 -4.02 -10.19 5.15
C THR A 247 -3.76 -9.09 6.17
N PRO A 248 -3.89 -9.37 7.47
CA PRO A 248 -3.67 -8.38 8.51
C PRO A 248 -2.20 -7.98 8.62
N GLY A 249 -1.97 -6.75 9.08
CA GLY A 249 -0.65 -6.20 9.27
C GLY A 249 -0.63 -4.94 10.12
N VAL A 250 0.57 -4.40 10.29
CA VAL A 250 0.81 -3.21 11.12
C VAL A 250 1.44 -2.13 10.27
N PHE A 251 0.76 -1.01 10.15
CA PHE A 251 1.36 0.21 9.64
C PHE A 251 2.16 0.89 10.77
N VAL A 252 3.40 1.28 10.47
CA VAL A 252 4.33 1.92 11.42
C VAL A 252 4.77 3.26 10.85
N LEU A 253 4.42 4.37 11.50
CA LEU A 253 4.91 5.68 11.10
C LEU A 253 6.22 6.01 11.83
N PHE A 254 7.30 6.26 11.09
CA PHE A 254 8.58 6.65 11.69
C PHE A 254 8.74 8.16 11.76
N ASP A 255 8.52 8.85 10.64
CA ASP A 255 8.62 10.29 10.50
C ASP A 255 7.77 10.78 9.31
N ASP A 256 7.90 12.06 8.96
CA ASP A 256 7.09 12.70 7.91
C ASP A 256 7.34 12.13 6.51
N ASP A 257 8.46 11.43 6.31
CA ASP A 257 8.90 10.91 5.00
C ASP A 257 9.06 9.38 4.99
N ARG A 258 8.92 8.69 6.12
CA ARG A 258 9.16 7.25 6.23
C ARG A 258 8.10 6.55 7.06
N PHE A 259 7.62 5.44 6.52
CA PHE A 259 6.72 4.51 7.20
C PHE A 259 7.09 3.07 6.83
N GLY A 260 6.53 2.13 7.57
CA GLY A 260 6.69 0.71 7.31
C GLY A 260 5.36 -0.04 7.37
N PHE A 261 5.36 -1.25 6.82
CA PHE A 261 4.25 -2.19 6.94
C PHE A 261 4.78 -3.57 7.31
N ILE A 262 4.32 -4.12 8.43
CA ILE A 262 4.61 -5.49 8.84
C ILE A 262 3.50 -6.39 8.30
N TRP A 263 3.85 -7.30 7.41
CA TRP A 263 2.97 -8.32 6.84
C TRP A 263 2.95 -9.51 7.79
N LEU A 264 1.83 -9.70 8.50
CA LEU A 264 1.78 -10.66 9.60
C LEU A 264 1.97 -12.10 9.10
N GLU A 265 1.18 -12.52 8.11
CA GLU A 265 1.21 -13.88 7.57
C GLU A 265 2.53 -14.22 6.86
N LEU A 266 3.15 -13.23 6.23
CA LEU A 266 4.40 -13.40 5.49
C LEU A 266 5.64 -13.29 6.37
N LYS A 267 5.50 -12.87 7.64
CA LYS A 267 6.61 -12.49 8.52
C LYS A 267 7.62 -11.60 7.80
N SER A 268 7.11 -10.57 7.14
CA SER A 268 7.89 -9.69 6.27
C SER A 268 7.68 -8.23 6.64
N PHE A 269 8.69 -7.40 6.42
CA PHE A 269 8.62 -5.96 6.65
C PHE A 269 8.95 -5.18 5.38
N SER A 270 8.00 -4.34 4.96
CA SER A 270 8.20 -3.36 3.89
C SER A 270 8.51 -1.99 4.47
N LEU A 271 9.63 -1.40 4.06
CA LEU A 271 9.99 -0.02 4.41
C LEU A 271 9.71 0.90 3.24
N TYR A 272 9.10 2.04 3.51
CA TYR A 272 8.73 3.06 2.53
C TYR A 272 9.41 4.39 2.84
N SER A 273 10.00 5.01 1.81
CA SER A 273 10.63 6.34 1.91
C SER A 273 10.12 7.26 0.81
N ARG A 274 9.78 8.50 1.18
CA ARG A 274 9.21 9.49 0.27
C ARG A 274 10.13 9.79 -0.92
N ILE A 275 9.53 9.91 -2.10
CA ILE A 275 10.19 10.46 -3.29
C ILE A 275 10.23 11.98 -3.14
N LYS A 276 11.45 12.55 -3.07
CA LYS A 276 11.69 13.99 -2.89
C LYS A 276 11.68 14.81 -4.18
N VAL A 277 11.45 14.16 -5.31
CA VAL A 277 11.35 14.82 -6.62
C VAL A 277 10.05 15.60 -6.69
N SER A 278 10.11 16.84 -7.18
CA SER A 278 8.93 17.64 -7.47
C SER A 278 8.41 17.33 -8.87
N PHE A 279 7.11 17.03 -8.98
CA PHE A 279 6.46 16.72 -10.25
C PHE A 279 5.67 17.94 -10.74
N GLN A 280 5.75 18.22 -12.04
CA GLN A 280 5.00 19.31 -12.68
C GLN A 280 3.68 18.76 -13.25
N ASN A 281 2.63 19.57 -13.22
CA ASN A 281 1.32 19.26 -13.83
C ASN A 281 0.69 17.93 -13.34
N ALA A 282 0.98 17.56 -12.08
CA ALA A 282 0.59 16.27 -11.53
C ALA A 282 -0.61 16.33 -10.59
N GLU A 283 -1.05 17.52 -10.17
CA GLU A 283 -2.17 17.69 -9.25
C GLU A 283 -3.50 17.24 -9.87
N ALA A 284 -4.36 16.63 -9.06
CA ALA A 284 -5.71 16.28 -9.46
C ALA A 284 -6.59 17.53 -9.61
N PRO A 285 -7.47 17.62 -10.62
CA PRO A 285 -8.40 18.75 -10.77
C PRO A 285 -9.41 18.85 -9.61
N SER A 286 -9.79 17.72 -9.04
CA SER A 286 -10.66 17.61 -7.86
C SER A 286 -10.41 16.27 -7.15
N ARG A 287 -10.98 16.10 -5.96
CA ARG A 287 -10.89 14.84 -5.21
C ARG A 287 -11.61 13.71 -5.94
N GLU A 288 -12.75 14.00 -6.55
CA GLU A 288 -13.54 13.06 -7.33
C GLU A 288 -12.75 12.59 -8.57
N ALA A 289 -12.05 13.50 -9.24
CA ALA A 289 -11.18 13.15 -10.37
C ALA A 289 -9.99 12.26 -9.95
N PHE A 290 -9.47 12.45 -8.73
CA PHE A 290 -8.46 11.57 -8.15
C PHE A 290 -9.03 10.17 -7.88
N ASP A 291 -10.21 10.08 -7.27
CA ASP A 291 -10.86 8.81 -6.97
C ASP A 291 -11.28 8.04 -8.24
N GLU A 292 -11.73 8.75 -9.27
CA GLU A 292 -12.01 8.18 -10.59
C GLU A 292 -10.72 7.63 -11.23
N MET A 293 -9.62 8.39 -11.16
CA MET A 293 -8.31 7.93 -11.65
C MET A 293 -7.87 6.65 -10.95
N LEU A 294 -8.02 6.56 -9.61
CA LEU A 294 -7.71 5.34 -8.86
C LEU A 294 -8.53 4.13 -9.34
N LYS A 295 -9.84 4.30 -9.52
CA LYS A 295 -10.72 3.23 -10.05
C LYS A 295 -10.28 2.79 -11.45
N ASN A 296 -9.95 3.74 -12.31
CA ASN A 296 -9.54 3.48 -13.68
C ASN A 296 -8.22 2.68 -13.74
N ILE A 297 -7.19 3.07 -12.98
CA ILE A 297 -5.93 2.31 -12.96
C ILE A 297 -6.06 0.94 -12.32
N GLN A 298 -6.93 0.80 -11.32
CA GLN A 298 -7.20 -0.49 -10.69
C GLN A 298 -7.89 -1.45 -11.68
N SER A 299 -8.92 -0.98 -12.39
CA SER A 299 -9.69 -1.78 -13.36
C SER A 299 -8.90 -2.26 -14.57
N LEU A 300 -7.80 -1.59 -14.90
CA LEU A 300 -6.93 -1.98 -16.01
C LEU A 300 -6.11 -3.25 -15.70
N ALA A 301 -5.86 -3.47 -14.41
CA ALA A 301 -4.99 -4.50 -13.91
C ALA A 301 -5.76 -5.64 -13.22
N THR A 302 -7.07 -5.73 -13.48
CA THR A 302 -7.96 -6.80 -13.01
C THR A 302 -8.23 -7.81 -14.13
#